data_AF-A0A1G7VGL5-F1
#
_entry.id   AF-A0A1G7VGL5-F1
#
_cell.length_a   1.000
_cell.length_b   1.000
_cell.length_c   1.000
_cell.angle_alpha   90.00
_cell.angle_beta   90.00
_cell.angle_gamma   90.00
#
_symmetry.space_group_name_H-M   'P 1'
#
loop_
_entity.id
_entity.type
_entity.pdbx_description
1 polymer ?
#
loop_
_entity_poly.entity_id
_entity_poly.type
_entity_poly.pdbx_seq_one_letter_code
_entity_poly.pdbx_strand_id
1 'polypeptide(L)'
;MKILKPIVTCFILLISISMSSQYSSEGIGGILNLERHQVTFNFLGPGIRYELGLFRNVSASTSLSPAFGYYQKGYTFGFAWHTRVRYYHNFKQRKDLGNNVTGNSANFIGPATTFFWDPLQIANNLDADKGFSLAFYGAVYGLQRTNKQGFNVNVELGYGYYDG
;
A
#
# COMPACT_ATOMS: atom_id res chain seq x y z
N MET A 1 -5.37 -31.35 -22.61
CA MET A 1 -4.49 -31.61 -21.45
C MET A 1 -4.47 -30.33 -20.61
N LYS A 2 -5.13 -30.31 -19.44
CA LYS A 2 -5.21 -29.10 -18.58
C LYS A 2 -3.89 -28.98 -17.82
N ILE A 3 -3.07 -28.00 -18.19
CA ILE A 3 -1.82 -27.70 -17.49
C ILE A 3 -2.17 -26.90 -16.23
N LEU A 4 -1.83 -27.47 -15.08
CA LEU A 4 -1.93 -26.89 -13.75
C LEU A 4 -1.16 -25.55 -13.72
N LYS A 5 -1.81 -24.45 -13.34
CA LYS A 5 -1.13 -23.15 -13.17
C LYS A 5 -0.22 -23.18 -11.93
N PRO A 6 1.06 -22.81 -12.02
CA PRO A 6 1.90 -22.67 -10.84
C PRO A 6 1.55 -21.34 -10.13
N ILE A 7 1.06 -21.46 -8.91
CA ILE A 7 0.92 -20.41 -7.91
C ILE A 7 2.35 -20.02 -7.50
N VAL A 8 2.82 -18.83 -7.87
CA VAL A 8 4.15 -18.34 -7.47
C VAL A 8 4.03 -17.02 -6.72
N THR A 9 4.53 -17.06 -5.48
CA THR A 9 4.50 -16.04 -4.44
C THR A 9 5.54 -14.95 -4.71
N CYS A 10 5.11 -13.68 -4.71
CA CYS A 10 6.00 -12.51 -4.83
C CYS A 10 6.31 -11.95 -3.44
N PHE A 11 7.59 -11.65 -3.17
CA PHE A 11 8.06 -11.09 -1.90
C PHE A 11 8.41 -9.62 -2.11
N ILE A 12 7.59 -8.71 -1.60
CA ILE A 12 7.82 -7.27 -1.68
C ILE A 12 8.03 -6.76 -0.25
N LEU A 13 9.18 -6.16 0.02
CA LEU A 13 9.48 -5.48 1.28
C LEU A 13 9.63 -3.98 0.98
N LEU A 14 8.54 -3.23 1.03
CA LEU A 14 8.57 -1.77 0.88
C LEU A 14 8.76 -1.16 2.25
N ILE A 15 9.90 -0.50 2.50
CA ILE A 15 10.10 0.32 3.70
C ILE A 15 9.87 1.77 3.29
N SER A 16 8.76 2.39 3.74
CA SER A 16 8.53 3.83 3.55
C SER A 16 8.85 4.62 4.81
N ILE A 17 9.30 5.86 4.63
CA ILE A 17 9.73 6.84 5.65
C ILE A 17 9.04 8.13 5.25
N SER A 18 8.20 8.75 6.09
CA SER A 18 7.33 9.84 5.65
C SER A 18 6.96 10.83 6.74
N MET A 19 6.74 12.11 6.46
CA MET A 19 6.15 13.07 7.42
C MET A 19 4.64 13.25 7.15
N SER A 20 3.82 13.28 8.20
CA SER A 20 2.35 13.45 8.12
C SER A 20 1.92 14.72 8.89
N SER A 21 1.10 15.56 8.25
CA SER A 21 0.38 16.68 8.91
C SER A 21 -0.91 16.15 9.55
N GLN A 22 -1.16 16.48 10.82
CA GLN A 22 -2.23 15.87 11.64
C GLN A 22 -3.46 16.77 11.71
N TYR A 23 -4.64 16.24 11.38
CA TYR A 23 -5.93 16.75 11.84
C TYR A 23 -6.59 15.66 12.69
N SER A 24 -6.54 15.83 14.01
CA SER A 24 -7.22 14.96 14.96
C SER A 24 -8.72 14.99 14.66
N SER A 25 -9.24 13.93 14.04
CA SER A 25 -10.67 13.79 13.79
C SER A 25 -11.24 12.84 14.84
N GLU A 26 -11.74 13.43 15.94
CA GLU A 26 -12.75 12.76 16.75
C GLU A 26 -13.98 12.56 15.85
N GLY A 27 -14.19 11.33 15.38
CA GLY A 27 -15.37 11.00 14.59
C GLY A 27 -16.65 11.24 15.38
N ILE A 28 -17.64 11.91 14.77
CA ILE A 28 -19.00 12.02 15.30
C ILE A 28 -19.55 10.60 15.51
N GLY A 29 -19.92 10.26 16.75
CA GLY A 29 -20.50 8.98 17.12
C GLY A 29 -19.56 7.94 17.75
N GLY A 30 -18.34 8.32 18.17
CA GLY A 30 -17.48 7.41 18.95
C GLY A 30 -16.88 6.26 18.14
N ILE A 31 -16.74 6.43 16.83
CA ILE A 31 -16.09 5.47 15.93
C ILE A 31 -14.56 5.60 16.10
N LEU A 32 -14.07 5.19 17.27
CA LEU A 32 -12.66 5.16 17.61
C LEU A 32 -11.88 4.33 16.57
N ASN A 33 -10.69 4.84 16.20
CA ASN A 33 -9.46 4.13 15.78
C ASN A 33 -8.87 4.49 14.41
N LEU A 34 -9.48 5.36 13.58
CA LEU A 34 -8.90 5.76 12.28
C LEU A 34 -8.95 7.28 12.08
N GLU A 35 -7.86 7.83 11.55
CA GLU A 35 -7.84 9.16 10.95
C GLU A 35 -8.71 9.18 9.71
N ARG A 36 -9.59 10.18 9.59
CA ARG A 36 -10.50 10.25 8.44
C ARG A 36 -9.76 10.56 7.15
N HIS A 37 -8.82 11.50 7.19
CA HIS A 37 -8.04 11.94 6.03
C HIS A 37 -6.57 11.97 6.40
N GLN A 38 -5.74 11.25 5.66
CA GLN A 38 -4.30 11.24 5.88
C GLN A 38 -3.56 11.39 4.54
N VAL A 39 -2.71 12.41 4.46
CA VAL A 39 -1.76 12.60 3.35
C VAL A 39 -0.37 12.27 3.87
N THR A 40 0.39 11.50 3.10
CA THR A 40 1.72 11.03 3.48
C THR A 40 2.68 11.17 2.31
N PHE A 41 3.83 11.80 2.56
CA PHE A 41 4.91 11.97 1.58
C PHE A 41 6.01 10.95 1.83
N ASN A 42 6.27 10.06 0.89
CA ASN A 42 7.30 9.03 1.00
C ASN A 42 8.67 9.61 0.61
N PHE A 43 9.68 9.45 1.48
CA PHE A 43 11.04 9.94 1.25
C PHE A 43 11.96 8.89 0.60
N LEU A 44 11.91 7.63 1.07
CA LEU A 44 12.74 6.53 0.52
C LEU A 44 12.37 6.16 -0.92
N GLY A 45 11.10 6.32 -1.30
CA GLY A 45 10.63 6.25 -2.68
C GLY A 45 9.77 7.49 -2.92
N PRO A 46 10.30 8.55 -3.56
CA PRO A 46 9.62 9.85 -3.67
C PRO A 46 8.22 9.67 -4.24
N GLY A 47 7.21 9.88 -3.40
CA GLY A 47 5.83 9.56 -3.77
C GLY A 47 4.83 10.12 -2.78
N ILE A 48 3.56 10.10 -3.17
CA ILE A 48 2.46 10.61 -2.37
C ILE A 48 1.45 9.50 -2.12
N ARG A 49 0.95 9.42 -0.89
CA ARG A 49 -0.16 8.56 -0.50
C ARG A 49 -1.26 9.39 0.11
N TYR A 50 -2.49 9.13 -0.30
CA TYR A 50 -3.70 9.60 0.35
C TYR A 50 -4.47 8.40 0.89
N GLU A 51 -4.89 8.49 2.15
CA GLU A 51 -5.67 7.48 2.84
C GLU A 51 -6.94 8.11 3.43
N LEU A 52 -8.07 7.44 3.17
CA LEU A 52 -9.41 7.83 3.59
C LEU A 52 -9.98 6.75 4.50
N GLY A 53 -10.27 7.08 5.75
CA GLY A 53 -11.02 6.23 6.66
C GLY A 53 -12.47 6.08 6.19
N LEU A 54 -12.90 4.87 5.84
CA LEU A 54 -14.25 4.59 5.33
C LEU A 54 -15.21 4.27 6.48
N PHE A 55 -14.86 3.26 7.27
CA PHE A 55 -15.64 2.73 8.41
C PHE A 55 -14.72 2.47 9.60
N ARG A 56 -15.27 1.97 10.71
CA ARG A 56 -14.46 1.50 11.84
C ARG A 56 -13.41 0.50 11.36
N ASN A 57 -12.14 0.81 11.58
CA ASN A 57 -10.99 0.01 11.20
C ASN A 57 -10.87 -0.30 9.69
N VAL A 58 -11.62 0.35 8.80
CA VAL A 58 -11.50 0.18 7.35
C VAL A 58 -11.10 1.50 6.71
N SER A 59 -10.00 1.51 5.96
CA SER A 59 -9.60 2.64 5.12
C SER A 59 -9.39 2.20 3.66
N ALA A 60 -9.43 3.16 2.75
CA ALA A 60 -8.97 3.01 1.39
C ALA A 60 -7.83 4.00 1.14
N SER A 61 -6.79 3.56 0.45
CA SER A 61 -5.66 4.42 0.11
C SER A 61 -5.30 4.33 -1.36
N THR A 62 -4.85 5.45 -1.91
CA THR A 62 -4.27 5.58 -3.23
C THR A 62 -2.87 6.19 -3.10
N SER A 63 -1.90 5.68 -3.84
CA SER A 63 -0.56 6.26 -3.85
C SER A 63 0.14 6.15 -5.20
N LEU A 64 0.96 7.14 -5.50
CA LEU A 64 1.84 7.14 -6.66
C LEU A 64 3.28 7.19 -6.16
N SER A 65 4.07 6.16 -6.47
CA SER A 65 5.46 6.05 -6.03
C SER A 65 6.29 5.18 -6.97
N PRO A 66 7.62 5.33 -7.00
CA PRO A 66 8.51 4.42 -7.70
C PRO A 66 8.31 2.99 -7.21
N ALA A 67 8.23 2.06 -8.15
CA ALA A 67 8.09 0.64 -7.87
C ALA A 67 8.85 -0.18 -8.91
N PHE A 68 9.22 -1.38 -8.50
CA PHE A 68 9.81 -2.40 -9.35
C PHE A 68 8.83 -3.57 -9.45
N GLY A 69 8.54 -4.02 -10.66
CA GLY A 69 7.72 -5.19 -10.95
C GLY A 69 8.55 -6.22 -11.72
N TYR A 70 8.50 -7.48 -11.29
CA TYR A 70 9.11 -8.58 -11.99
C TYR A 70 8.03 -9.59 -12.40
N TYR A 71 7.97 -9.90 -13.68
CA TYR A 71 7.00 -10.78 -14.32
C TYR A 71 7.72 -11.81 -15.20
N GLN A 72 7.05 -12.93 -15.54
CA GLN A 72 7.69 -14.01 -16.29
C GLN A 72 8.33 -13.56 -17.61
N LYS A 73 7.74 -12.56 -18.28
CA LYS A 73 8.22 -12.00 -19.54
C LYS A 73 9.29 -10.92 -19.38
N GLY A 74 9.58 -10.46 -18.16
CA GLY A 74 10.51 -9.35 -17.95
C GLY A 74 10.25 -8.54 -16.68
N TYR A 75 10.94 -7.42 -16.54
CA TYR A 75 10.81 -6.48 -15.45
C TYR A 75 10.31 -5.12 -15.95
N THR A 76 9.77 -4.35 -15.01
CA THR A 76 9.41 -2.95 -15.17
C THR A 76 9.84 -2.17 -13.94
N PHE A 77 10.46 -1.02 -14.15
CA PHE A 77 10.80 -0.05 -13.13
C PHE A 77 10.24 1.30 -13.56
N GLY A 78 9.51 1.96 -12.66
CA GLY A 78 8.89 3.25 -12.95
C GLY A 78 7.99 3.70 -11.83
N PHE A 79 7.11 4.67 -12.10
CA PHE A 79 6.07 5.04 -11.15
C PHE A 79 4.89 4.09 -11.28
N ALA A 80 4.49 3.51 -10.14
CA ALA A 80 3.31 2.68 -10.07
C ALA A 80 2.21 3.37 -9.25
N TRP A 81 0.99 3.18 -9.73
CA TRP A 81 -0.21 3.60 -9.02
C TRP A 81 -0.72 2.45 -8.16
N HIS A 82 -0.67 2.62 -6.85
CA HIS A 82 -1.14 1.63 -5.90
C HIS A 82 -2.52 2.02 -5.35
N THR A 83 -3.42 1.06 -5.27
CA THR A 83 -4.66 1.20 -4.49
C THR A 83 -4.77 0.06 -3.48
N ARG A 84 -5.20 0.38 -2.26
CA ARG A 84 -5.35 -0.57 -1.16
C ARG A 84 -6.69 -0.33 -0.47
N VAL A 85 -7.37 -1.39 -0.09
CA VAL A 85 -8.37 -1.36 0.97
C VAL A 85 -7.75 -2.04 2.19
N ARG A 86 -7.83 -1.41 3.35
CA ARG A 86 -7.11 -1.82 4.55
C ARG A 86 -8.08 -2.05 5.69
N TYR A 87 -8.12 -3.27 6.22
CA TYR A 87 -8.78 -3.60 7.46
C TYR A 87 -7.77 -3.72 8.60
N TYR A 88 -7.85 -2.83 9.57
CA TYR A 88 -6.96 -2.79 10.73
C TYR A 88 -7.50 -3.63 11.88
N HIS A 89 -6.75 -4.66 12.28
CA HIS A 89 -7.26 -5.67 13.21
C HIS A 89 -6.74 -5.53 14.64
N ASN A 90 -5.73 -4.69 14.91
CA ASN A 90 -5.05 -4.66 16.22
C ASN A 90 -5.01 -3.28 16.91
N PHE A 91 -5.86 -2.32 16.54
CA PHE A 91 -5.90 -1.01 17.21
C PHE A 91 -6.13 -1.12 18.72
N LYS A 92 -7.11 -1.93 19.13
CA LYS A 92 -7.43 -2.15 20.55
C LYS A 92 -6.24 -2.70 21.32
N GLN A 93 -5.67 -3.81 20.85
CA GLN A 93 -4.49 -4.43 21.45
C GLN A 93 -3.33 -3.44 21.60
N ARG A 94 -3.09 -2.60 20.57
CA ARG A 94 -2.04 -1.59 20.63
C ARG A 94 -2.32 -0.53 21.69
N LYS A 95 -3.55 -0.02 21.75
CA LYS A 95 -3.98 0.96 22.75
C LYS A 95 -3.88 0.41 24.18
N ASP A 96 -4.30 -0.83 24.39
CA ASP A 96 -4.24 -1.51 25.69
C ASP A 96 -2.78 -1.70 26.16
N LEU A 97 -1.86 -1.90 25.22
CA LEU A 97 -0.41 -1.95 25.47
C LEU A 97 0.26 -0.56 25.56
N GLY A 98 -0.50 0.53 25.58
CA GLY A 98 0.03 1.90 25.64
C GLY A 98 0.79 2.35 24.39
N ASN A 99 0.64 1.63 23.26
CA ASN A 99 1.31 1.98 22.01
C ASN A 99 0.61 3.13 21.28
N ASN A 100 1.39 3.87 20.49
CA ASN A 100 0.84 4.91 19.63
C ASN A 100 -0.02 4.31 18.50
N VAL A 101 -1.25 4.79 18.38
CA VAL A 101 -2.24 4.45 17.33
C VAL A 101 -2.53 5.62 16.37
N THR A 102 -1.97 6.81 16.60
CA THR A 102 -2.18 7.97 15.71
C THR A 102 -1.67 7.73 14.29
N GLY A 103 -2.25 8.41 13.30
CA GLY A 103 -1.85 8.22 11.90
C GLY A 103 -2.03 6.78 11.41
N ASN A 104 -3.10 6.12 11.86
CA ASN A 104 -3.46 4.74 11.56
C ASN A 104 -2.32 3.74 11.88
N SER A 105 -1.63 3.97 13.00
CA SER A 105 -0.49 3.17 13.44
C SER A 105 -0.95 1.80 13.99
N ALA A 106 -1.21 0.87 13.09
CA ALA A 106 -1.69 -0.49 13.35
C ALA A 106 -1.28 -1.45 12.23
N ASN A 107 -1.64 -2.73 12.39
CA ASN A 107 -1.48 -3.75 11.36
C ASN A 107 -2.78 -3.89 10.58
N PHE A 108 -2.67 -4.12 9.29
CA PHE A 108 -3.81 -4.29 8.40
C PHE A 108 -3.65 -5.46 7.46
N ILE A 109 -4.78 -5.91 6.94
CA ILE A 109 -4.88 -6.84 5.82
C ILE A 109 -5.90 -6.29 4.82
N GLY A 110 -5.71 -6.58 3.54
CA GLY A 110 -6.77 -6.33 2.57
C GLY A 110 -6.34 -6.45 1.11
N PRO A 111 -7.27 -6.22 0.18
CA PRO A 111 -6.99 -6.31 -1.24
C PRO A 111 -6.10 -5.15 -1.71
N ALA A 112 -5.28 -5.46 -2.70
CA ALA A 112 -4.25 -4.59 -3.23
C ALA A 112 -4.19 -4.68 -4.75
N THR A 113 -4.17 -3.51 -5.41
CA THR A 113 -3.87 -3.41 -6.84
C THR A 113 -2.73 -2.46 -7.10
N THR A 114 -1.84 -2.80 -8.02
CA THR A 114 -0.73 -1.92 -8.42
C THR A 114 -0.69 -1.86 -9.93
N PHE A 115 -0.80 -0.68 -10.52
CA PHE A 115 -0.75 -0.46 -11.96
C PHE A 115 0.56 0.20 -12.36
N PHE A 116 1.23 -0.40 -13.34
CA PHE A 116 2.40 0.15 -14.03
C PHE A 116 1.96 0.64 -15.41
N TRP A 117 1.68 1.93 -15.52
CA TRP A 117 1.31 2.55 -16.79
C TRP A 117 2.53 2.75 -17.67
N ASP A 118 2.45 2.33 -18.94
CA ASP A 118 3.52 2.38 -19.93
C ASP A 118 4.27 3.74 -19.98
N PRO A 119 3.60 4.92 -20.01
CA PRO A 119 4.31 6.21 -20.04
C PRO A 119 5.10 6.54 -18.77
N LEU A 120 4.82 5.85 -17.66
CA LEU A 120 5.46 6.06 -16.36
C LEU A 120 6.54 5.00 -16.07
N GLN A 121 6.78 4.09 -17.01
CA GLN A 121 7.87 3.12 -16.95
C GLN A 121 9.17 3.78 -17.42
N ILE A 122 10.20 3.71 -16.59
CA ILE A 122 11.52 4.30 -16.84
C ILE A 122 12.45 3.26 -17.47
N ALA A 123 12.38 2.02 -17.01
CA ALA A 123 13.14 0.91 -17.57
C ALA A 123 12.30 -0.36 -17.58
N ASN A 124 12.18 -1.01 -18.74
CA ASN A 124 11.53 -2.30 -18.88
C ASN A 124 12.25 -3.13 -19.95
N ASN A 125 12.06 -4.44 -19.91
CA ASN A 125 12.46 -5.37 -20.97
C ASN A 125 11.30 -6.28 -21.39
N LEU A 126 10.09 -5.82 -21.12
CA LEU A 126 8.86 -6.47 -21.55
C LEU A 126 8.77 -6.22 -23.07
N ASP A 127 8.79 -7.29 -23.88
CA ASP A 127 8.57 -7.22 -25.33
C ASP A 127 7.15 -6.69 -25.59
N ALA A 128 7.05 -5.37 -25.54
CA ALA A 128 5.84 -4.61 -25.72
C ALA A 128 5.81 -4.20 -27.19
N ASP A 129 5.17 -5.03 -28.02
CA ASP A 129 4.54 -4.52 -29.23
C ASP A 129 3.45 -3.52 -28.78
N LYS A 130 3.89 -2.29 -28.49
CA LYS A 130 3.16 -1.06 -28.15
C LYS A 130 2.22 -1.15 -26.93
N GLY A 131 2.65 -0.58 -25.80
CA GLY A 131 1.73 -0.13 -24.72
C GLY A 131 1.43 -1.14 -23.61
N PHE A 132 2.38 -2.00 -23.27
CA PHE A 132 2.20 -3.03 -22.25
C PHE A 132 2.05 -2.40 -20.86
N SER A 133 0.82 -2.43 -20.32
CA SER A 133 0.53 -2.01 -18.95
C SER A 133 0.46 -3.24 -18.05
N LEU A 134 1.30 -3.28 -17.02
CA LEU A 134 1.33 -4.38 -16.05
C LEU A 134 0.46 -4.02 -14.85
N ALA A 135 -0.41 -4.93 -14.44
CA ALA A 135 -1.26 -4.76 -13.25
C ALA A 135 -1.04 -5.94 -12.29
N PHE A 136 -0.79 -5.63 -11.02
CA PHE A 136 -0.81 -6.60 -9.94
C PHE A 136 -2.18 -6.57 -9.27
N TYR A 137 -2.76 -7.74 -9.01
CA TYR A 137 -3.96 -7.93 -8.21
C TYR A 137 -3.69 -8.97 -7.13
N GLY A 138 -3.98 -8.63 -5.88
CA GLY A 138 -3.73 -9.54 -4.78
C GLY A 138 -4.27 -9.07 -3.45
N ALA A 139 -3.77 -9.68 -2.39
CA ALA A 139 -3.98 -9.27 -1.01
C ALA A 139 -2.64 -8.94 -0.37
N VAL A 140 -2.64 -7.99 0.55
CA VAL A 140 -1.47 -7.60 1.35
C VAL A 140 -1.78 -7.72 2.82
N TYR A 141 -0.77 -8.08 3.59
CA TYR A 141 -0.69 -7.83 5.01
C TYR A 141 0.37 -6.74 5.24
N GLY A 142 0.03 -5.75 6.05
CA GLY A 142 0.87 -4.58 6.25
C GLY A 142 0.98 -4.14 7.71
N LEU A 143 2.09 -3.46 7.99
CA LEU A 143 2.40 -2.83 9.25
C LEU A 143 2.59 -1.34 9.01
N GLN A 144 1.70 -0.53 9.57
CA GLN A 144 1.79 0.93 9.55
C GLN A 144 2.17 1.42 10.94
N ARG A 145 3.17 2.30 11.03
CA ARG A 145 3.65 2.90 12.27
C ARG A 145 3.83 4.38 12.10
N THR A 146 3.30 5.17 13.03
CA THR A 146 3.49 6.62 13.05
C THR A 146 4.19 7.01 14.36
N ASN A 147 5.29 7.76 14.27
CA ASN A 147 5.99 8.31 15.44
C ASN A 147 5.37 9.65 15.86
N LYS A 148 5.74 10.13 17.06
CA LYS A 148 5.22 11.40 17.62
C LYS A 148 5.53 12.62 16.74
N GLN A 149 6.62 12.57 15.99
CA GLN A 149 7.03 13.60 15.02
C GLN A 149 6.21 13.57 13.71
N GLY A 150 5.15 12.76 13.63
CA GLY A 150 4.35 12.57 12.43
C GLY A 150 4.97 11.62 11.41
N PHE A 151 6.05 10.94 11.78
CA PHE A 151 6.78 10.10 10.86
C PHE A 151 6.07 8.76 10.61
N ASN A 152 5.58 8.50 9.40
CA ASN A 152 4.82 7.32 9.03
C ASN A 152 5.66 6.32 8.22
N VAL A 153 5.73 5.09 8.72
CA VAL A 153 6.36 3.94 8.08
C VAL A 153 5.28 2.95 7.71
N ASN A 154 5.27 2.51 6.46
CA ASN A 154 4.39 1.47 5.97
C ASN A 154 5.22 0.35 5.34
N VAL A 155 5.01 -0.87 5.80
CA VAL A 155 5.60 -2.08 5.25
C VAL A 155 4.50 -3.04 4.87
N GLU A 156 4.47 -3.49 3.61
CA GLU A 156 3.46 -4.40 3.08
C GLU A 156 4.13 -5.61 2.46
N LEU A 157 3.59 -6.80 2.74
CA LEU A 157 3.90 -8.04 2.03
C LEU A 157 2.60 -8.57 1.44
N GLY A 158 2.61 -9.00 0.18
CA GLY A 158 1.39 -9.46 -0.48
C GLY A 158 1.57 -10.67 -1.37
N TYR A 159 0.45 -11.32 -1.66
CA TYR A 159 0.34 -12.43 -2.58
C TYR A 159 -0.74 -12.12 -3.63
N GLY A 160 -0.46 -12.43 -4.89
CA GLY A 160 -1.34 -12.09 -5.99
C GLY A 160 -0.81 -12.58 -7.33
N TYR A 161 -1.42 -12.09 -8.41
CA TYR A 161 -0.98 -12.37 -9.77
C TYR A 161 -0.76 -11.06 -10.53
N TYR A 162 0.11 -11.14 -11.53
CA TYR A 162 0.35 -10.08 -12.49
C TYR A 162 -0.43 -10.37 -13.78
N ASP A 163 -1.06 -9.33 -14.31
CA ASP A 163 -1.77 -9.31 -15.58
C ASP A 163 -1.14 -8.27 -16.50
N GLY A 164 -0.89 -8.63 -17.76
CA GLY A 164 -0.15 -7.83 -18.73
C GLY A 164 -0.06 -8.51 -20.08
#